data_AF-A0A930MSB1-F1
#
_entry.id   AF-A0A930MSB1-F1
#
_cell.length_a   1.000
_cell.length_b   1.000
_cell.length_c   1.000
_cell.angle_alpha   90.00
_cell.angle_beta   90.00
_cell.angle_gamma   90.00
#
_symmetry.space_group_name_H-M   'P 1'
#
loop_
_entity.id
_entity.type
_entity.pdbx_description
1 polymer ?
#
loop_
_entity_poly.entity_id
_entity_poly.type
_entity_poly.pdbx_seq_one_letter_code
_entity_poly.pdbx_strand_id
1 'polypeptide(L)'
;DRLFGRMFIKVIEFFRLPMREALKESRHFRPPQSIDHTAELAARHVSLGNMAGEGWFLTGEMVKLIEEGVPNVGCLQPFGCLPNHITGKGVMHDLRKAYHGANITAIDCDAGSSEVNQLNRLKLMLAVAKERRPQDAEHTEAQMDRAVKLPKLR
;
A
#
# COMPACT_ATOMS: atom_id res chain seq x y z
N ASP A 1 -24.91 -15.80 -4.76
CA ASP A 1 -23.71 -15.47 -3.95
C ASP A 1 -23.17 -14.05 -4.10
N ARG A 2 -22.70 -13.60 -5.27
CA ARG A 2 -22.15 -12.22 -5.42
C ARG A 2 -23.11 -11.10 -5.03
N LEU A 3 -24.40 -11.25 -5.33
CA LEU A 3 -25.43 -10.27 -4.97
C LEU A 3 -25.62 -10.16 -3.44
N PHE A 4 -25.60 -11.30 -2.75
CA PHE A 4 -25.68 -11.37 -1.29
C PHE A 4 -24.45 -10.74 -0.63
N GLY A 5 -23.25 -11.04 -1.14
CA GLY A 5 -22.01 -10.43 -0.66
C GLY A 5 -22.00 -8.90 -0.82
N ARG A 6 -22.42 -8.38 -1.99
CA ARG A 6 -22.52 -6.93 -2.21
C ARG A 6 -23.55 -6.26 -1.29
N MET A 7 -24.67 -6.93 -1.02
CA MET A 7 -25.68 -6.45 -0.09
C MET A 7 -25.14 -6.40 1.34
N PHE A 8 -24.41 -7.43 1.78
CA PHE A 8 -23.76 -7.46 3.09
C PHE A 8 -22.69 -6.37 3.25
N ILE A 9 -21.86 -6.15 2.23
CA ILE A 9 -20.88 -5.05 2.22
C ILE A 9 -21.58 -3.70 2.38
N LYS A 10 -22.69 -3.47 1.66
CA LYS A 10 -23.47 -2.21 1.81
C LYS A 10 -24.04 -2.03 3.20
N VAL A 11 -24.49 -3.10 3.87
CA VAL A 11 -24.97 -3.04 5.25
C VAL A 11 -23.83 -2.65 6.19
N ILE A 12 -22.63 -3.25 6.05
CA ILE A 12 -21.46 -2.87 6.84
C ILE A 12 -21.06 -1.42 6.59
N GLU A 13 -21.02 -0.99 5.33
CA GLU A 13 -20.69 0.40 4.99
C GLU A 13 -21.71 1.38 5.60
N PHE A 14 -23.00 1.03 5.64
CA PHE A 14 -24.01 1.84 6.31
C PHE A 14 -23.69 2.04 7.79
N PHE A 15 -23.30 0.99 8.51
CA PHE A 15 -22.85 1.11 9.91
C PHE A 15 -21.54 1.88 10.07
N ARG A 16 -20.69 1.91 9.04
CA ARG A 16 -19.43 2.67 9.03
C ARG A 16 -19.61 4.15 8.68
N LEU A 17 -20.76 4.56 8.10
CA LEU A 17 -21.00 5.94 7.68
C LEU A 17 -20.75 6.98 8.80
N PRO A 18 -21.28 6.83 10.02
CA PRO A 18 -21.08 7.82 11.07
C PRO A 18 -19.60 7.97 11.46
N MET A 19 -18.87 6.85 11.50
CA MET A 19 -17.42 6.85 11.75
C MET A 19 -16.68 7.56 10.63
N ARG A 20 -17.05 7.32 9.37
CA ARG A 20 -16.42 7.99 8.22
C ARG A 20 -16.66 9.49 8.25
N GLU A 21 -17.85 9.95 8.61
CA GLU A 21 -18.17 11.38 8.73
C GLU A 21 -17.37 12.03 9.86
N ALA A 22 -17.34 11.42 11.05
CA ALA A 22 -16.53 11.91 12.16
C ALA A 22 -15.02 11.95 11.83
N LEU A 23 -14.51 10.96 11.10
CA LEU A 23 -13.10 10.95 10.67
C LEU A 23 -12.80 11.97 9.57
N LYS A 24 -13.76 12.33 8.71
CA LYS A 24 -13.58 13.40 7.71
C LYS A 24 -13.41 14.77 8.35
N GLU A 25 -14.09 15.01 9.47
CA GLU A 25 -13.99 16.25 10.24
C GLU A 25 -12.74 16.28 11.14
N SER A 26 -12.05 15.15 11.29
CA SER A 26 -10.85 15.06 12.10
C SER A 26 -9.67 15.75 11.43
N ARG A 27 -8.92 16.54 12.21
CA ARG A 27 -7.61 17.07 11.80
C ARG A 27 -6.50 16.00 11.78
N HIS A 28 -6.65 14.94 12.57
CA HIS A 28 -5.56 13.99 12.84
C HIS A 28 -5.69 12.69 12.04
N PHE A 29 -6.90 12.27 11.69
CA PHE A 29 -7.17 10.98 11.09
C PHE A 29 -7.82 11.12 9.72
N ARG A 30 -7.57 10.15 8.85
CA ARG A 30 -8.23 10.04 7.55
C ARG A 30 -9.32 8.97 7.63
N PRO A 31 -10.48 9.17 6.98
CA PRO A 31 -11.49 8.13 6.91
C PRO A 31 -10.95 6.93 6.12
N PRO A 32 -11.33 5.69 6.47
CA PRO A 32 -10.95 4.54 5.68
C PRO A 32 -11.52 4.64 4.26
N GLN A 33 -10.82 4.14 3.25
CA GLN A 33 -11.34 4.03 1.89
C GLN A 33 -12.32 2.85 1.75
N SER A 34 -13.10 2.81 0.68
CA SER A 34 -14.00 1.68 0.41
C SER A 34 -13.19 0.46 -0.03
N ILE A 35 -13.69 -0.73 0.31
CA ILE A 35 -13.06 -1.99 -0.11
C ILE A 35 -13.00 -2.14 -1.63
N ASP A 36 -14.02 -1.63 -2.34
CA ASP A 36 -14.06 -1.64 -3.79
C ASP A 36 -12.93 -0.82 -4.40
N HIS A 37 -12.63 0.35 -3.81
CA HIS A 37 -11.54 1.19 -4.28
C HIS A 37 -10.18 0.54 -3.99
N THR A 38 -9.97 0.00 -2.78
CA THR A 38 -8.75 -0.78 -2.48
C THR A 38 -8.58 -1.97 -3.43
N ALA A 39 -9.67 -2.63 -3.83
CA ALA A 39 -9.64 -3.73 -4.80
C ALA A 39 -9.24 -3.24 -6.21
N GLU A 40 -9.78 -2.10 -6.66
CA GLU A 40 -9.37 -1.48 -7.94
C GLU A 40 -7.88 -1.13 -7.96
N LEU A 41 -7.36 -0.58 -6.86
CA LEU A 41 -5.94 -0.28 -6.72
C LEU A 41 -5.08 -1.55 -6.80
N ALA A 42 -5.48 -2.60 -6.09
CA ALA A 42 -4.77 -3.88 -6.07
C ALA A 42 -4.82 -4.63 -7.41
N ALA A 43 -5.96 -4.60 -8.10
CA ALA A 43 -6.19 -5.32 -9.36
C ALA A 43 -5.23 -4.92 -10.49
N ARG A 44 -4.59 -3.75 -10.38
CA ARG A 44 -3.54 -3.30 -11.31
C ARG A 44 -2.22 -4.06 -11.18
N HIS A 45 -1.97 -4.67 -10.02
CA HIS A 45 -0.68 -5.28 -9.67
C HIS A 45 -0.78 -6.77 -9.34
N VAL A 46 -1.91 -7.20 -8.77
CA VAL A 46 -2.13 -8.60 -8.35
C VAL A 46 -3.57 -9.03 -8.63
N SER A 47 -3.76 -10.30 -8.97
CA SER A 47 -5.10 -10.87 -9.15
C SER A 47 -5.89 -10.79 -7.84
N LEU A 48 -7.14 -10.32 -7.91
CA LEU A 48 -8.09 -10.35 -6.79
C LEU A 48 -8.46 -11.78 -6.35
N GLY A 49 -8.12 -12.80 -7.15
CA GLY A 49 -8.23 -14.20 -6.75
C GLY A 49 -7.11 -14.67 -5.81
N ASN A 50 -6.08 -13.85 -5.59
CA ASN A 50 -5.03 -14.16 -4.63
C ASN A 50 -5.53 -13.92 -3.21
N MET A 51 -5.84 -15.02 -2.52
CA MET A 51 -6.39 -15.03 -1.16
C MET A 51 -5.37 -15.58 -0.13
N ALA A 52 -4.08 -15.70 -0.49
CA ALA A 52 -3.07 -16.23 0.42
C ALA A 52 -2.76 -15.22 1.55
N GLY A 53 -3.14 -15.57 2.79
CA GLY A 53 -3.12 -14.69 3.96
C GLY A 53 -3.95 -13.44 3.76
N GLU A 54 -3.33 -12.25 3.80
CA GLU A 54 -4.04 -10.98 3.50
C GLU A 54 -4.33 -10.81 1.99
N GLY A 55 -3.74 -11.65 1.13
CA GLY A 55 -4.05 -11.70 -0.29
C GLY A 55 -3.78 -10.40 -1.03
N TRP A 56 -4.68 -10.02 -1.93
CA TRP A 56 -4.63 -8.77 -2.70
C TRP A 56 -4.76 -7.51 -1.83
N PHE A 57 -5.30 -7.63 -0.61
CA PHE A 57 -5.58 -6.49 0.25
C PHE A 57 -4.31 -5.76 0.69
N LEU A 58 -3.23 -6.51 0.99
CA LEU A 58 -1.93 -5.94 1.35
C LEU A 58 -1.39 -5.01 0.25
N THR A 59 -1.40 -5.47 -0.99
CA THR A 59 -0.97 -4.66 -2.15
C THR A 59 -1.85 -3.44 -2.33
N GLY A 60 -3.17 -3.58 -2.16
CA GLY A 60 -4.11 -2.46 -2.25
C GLY A 60 -3.84 -1.38 -1.19
N GLU A 61 -3.61 -1.77 0.07
CA GLU A 61 -3.29 -0.82 1.15
C GLU A 61 -1.93 -0.16 0.96
N MET A 62 -0.91 -0.88 0.45
CA MET A 62 0.38 -0.29 0.09
C MET A 62 0.22 0.80 -0.98
N VAL A 63 -0.54 0.51 -2.04
CA VAL A 63 -0.81 1.47 -3.12
C VAL A 63 -1.57 2.69 -2.61
N LYS A 64 -2.61 2.45 -1.81
CA LYS A 64 -3.41 3.51 -1.19
C LYS A 64 -2.54 4.46 -0.35
N LEU A 65 -1.64 3.93 0.49
CA LEU A 65 -0.73 4.74 1.28
C LEU A 65 0.18 5.62 0.41
N ILE A 66 0.67 5.08 -0.71
CA ILE A 66 1.50 5.81 -1.67
C ILE A 66 0.71 6.95 -2.31
N GLU A 67 -0.52 6.70 -2.77
CA GLU A 67 -1.41 7.73 -3.35
C GLU A 67 -1.81 8.79 -2.30
N GLU A 68 -1.86 8.40 -1.02
CA GLU A 68 -2.13 9.27 0.14
C GLU A 68 -0.92 10.12 0.61
N GLY A 69 0.17 10.12 -0.17
CA GLY A 69 1.37 10.91 0.10
C GLY A 69 2.37 10.25 1.06
N VAL A 70 2.26 8.94 1.29
CA VAL A 70 3.21 8.14 2.07
C VAL A 70 4.00 7.23 1.13
N PRO A 71 5.00 7.77 0.39
CA PRO A 71 5.73 7.00 -0.62
C PRO A 71 6.76 6.03 -0.01
N ASN A 72 7.07 6.15 1.27
CA ASN A 72 8.07 5.32 1.95
C ASN A 72 7.36 4.19 2.73
N VAL A 73 7.49 2.95 2.27
CA VAL A 73 6.81 1.79 2.85
C VAL A 73 7.83 0.75 3.31
N GLY A 74 7.80 0.40 4.59
CA GLY A 74 8.60 -0.68 5.17
C GLY A 74 7.74 -1.91 5.42
N CYS A 75 8.02 -3.01 4.73
CA CYS A 75 7.36 -4.30 4.97
C CYS A 75 8.17 -5.09 6.00
N LEU A 76 7.67 -5.17 7.23
CA LEU A 76 8.24 -6.03 8.27
C LEU A 76 7.73 -7.45 8.07
N GLN A 77 8.64 -8.40 7.87
CA GLN A 77 8.30 -9.77 7.49
C GLN A 77 8.85 -10.71 8.56
N PRO A 78 8.01 -11.52 9.23
CA PRO A 78 8.48 -12.62 10.06
C PRO A 78 8.79 -13.85 9.20
N PHE A 79 9.42 -14.85 9.82
CA PHE A 79 9.92 -16.02 9.12
C PHE A 79 8.79 -16.76 8.40
N GLY A 80 8.98 -17.01 7.11
CA GLY A 80 8.04 -17.81 6.32
C GLY A 80 6.68 -17.15 6.08
N CYS A 81 6.58 -15.83 6.21
CA CYS A 81 5.33 -15.11 5.94
C CYS A 81 4.99 -15.08 4.44
N LEU A 82 4.33 -16.12 3.96
CA LEU A 82 3.90 -16.28 2.56
C LEU A 82 3.21 -15.05 1.96
N PRO A 83 2.29 -14.35 2.65
CA PRO A 83 1.67 -13.14 2.12
C PRO A 83 2.72 -12.07 1.83
N ASN A 84 3.62 -11.84 2.79
CA ASN A 84 4.70 -10.87 2.63
C ASN A 84 5.72 -11.28 1.56
N HIS A 85 5.99 -12.58 1.37
CA HIS A 85 6.87 -13.03 0.28
C HIS A 85 6.23 -12.92 -1.10
N ILE A 86 4.95 -13.28 -1.23
CA ILE A 86 4.25 -13.32 -2.53
C ILE A 86 3.66 -11.96 -2.89
N THR A 87 2.87 -11.34 -2.01
CA THR A 87 2.17 -10.07 -2.29
C THR A 87 2.91 -8.85 -1.77
N GLY A 88 3.75 -8.98 -0.74
CA GLY A 88 4.65 -7.90 -0.33
C GLY A 88 5.84 -7.76 -1.28
N LYS A 89 6.81 -8.67 -1.17
CA LYS A 89 8.08 -8.68 -1.91
C LYS A 89 7.87 -8.90 -3.41
N GLY A 90 6.93 -9.77 -3.79
CA GLY A 90 6.66 -10.11 -5.20
C GLY A 90 6.15 -8.95 -6.05
N VAL A 91 5.36 -8.02 -5.48
CA VAL A 91 4.83 -6.86 -6.22
C VAL A 91 5.71 -5.61 -6.12
N MET A 92 6.74 -5.60 -5.24
CA MET A 92 7.54 -4.38 -5.00
C MET A 92 8.20 -3.82 -6.27
N HIS A 93 8.65 -4.71 -7.16
CA HIS A 93 9.28 -4.28 -8.42
C HIS A 93 8.29 -3.56 -9.33
N ASP A 94 7.07 -4.08 -9.42
CA ASP A 94 6.01 -3.50 -10.21
C ASP A 94 5.53 -2.18 -9.60
N LEU A 95 5.33 -2.14 -8.28
CA LEU A 95 4.99 -0.90 -7.56
C LEU A 95 6.04 0.19 -7.74
N ARG A 96 7.34 -0.13 -7.68
CA ARG A 96 8.41 0.86 -7.91
C ARG A 96 8.42 1.40 -9.35
N LYS A 97 7.94 0.62 -10.32
CA LYS A 97 7.81 1.07 -11.71
C LYS A 97 6.57 1.94 -11.92
N ALA A 98 5.44 1.53 -11.33
CA ALA A 98 4.17 2.25 -11.46
C ALA A 98 4.17 3.57 -10.68
N TYR A 99 4.82 3.61 -9.52
CA TYR A 99 4.86 4.76 -8.63
C TYR A 99 6.28 5.31 -8.52
N HIS A 100 6.63 6.20 -9.44
CA HIS A 100 7.91 6.91 -9.40
C HIS A 100 8.04 7.70 -8.10
N GLY A 101 9.11 7.43 -7.35
CA GLY A 101 9.35 8.01 -6.02
C GLY A 101 9.00 7.09 -4.86
N ALA A 102 8.24 5.99 -5.08
CA ALA A 102 7.98 5.00 -4.05
C ALA A 102 9.30 4.35 -3.57
N ASN A 103 9.46 4.28 -2.26
CA ASN A 103 10.59 3.71 -1.56
C ASN A 103 10.10 2.56 -0.69
N ILE A 104 10.05 1.37 -1.28
CA ILE A 104 9.49 0.17 -0.68
C ILE A 104 10.64 -0.78 -0.32
N THR A 105 10.76 -1.14 0.96
CA THR A 105 11.82 -2.02 1.48
C THR A 105 11.21 -3.15 2.32
N ALA A 106 11.67 -4.38 2.12
CA ALA A 106 11.39 -5.51 3.01
C ALA A 106 12.46 -5.63 4.10
N ILE A 107 12.04 -5.88 5.34
CA ILE A 107 12.91 -6.10 6.50
C ILE A 107 12.53 -7.43 7.13
N ASP A 108 13.47 -8.38 7.11
CA ASP A 108 13.28 -9.72 7.67
C ASP A 108 13.54 -9.67 9.19
N CYS A 109 12.47 -9.81 9.96
CA CYS A 109 12.45 -9.77 11.43
C CYS A 109 12.53 -11.18 12.03
N ASP A 110 13.44 -11.99 11.50
CA ASP A 110 13.57 -13.41 11.84
C ASP A 110 14.68 -13.62 12.87
N ALA A 111 14.54 -14.62 13.74
CA ALA A 111 15.59 -14.98 14.72
C ALA A 111 16.94 -15.32 14.06
N GLY A 112 16.94 -15.75 12.80
CA GLY A 112 18.14 -16.04 12.01
C GLY A 112 18.72 -14.82 11.27
N SER A 113 18.01 -13.70 11.19
CA SER A 113 18.54 -12.46 10.61
C SER A 113 19.26 -11.67 11.69
N SER A 114 20.46 -11.17 11.38
CA SER A 114 21.18 -10.32 12.31
C SER A 114 20.45 -8.98 12.50
N GLU A 115 20.49 -8.46 13.72
CA GLU A 115 20.01 -7.11 14.04
C GLU A 115 20.69 -6.06 13.15
N VAL A 116 21.96 -6.28 12.83
CA VAL A 116 22.75 -5.43 11.93
C VAL A 116 22.13 -5.38 10.53
N ASN A 117 21.65 -6.50 9.99
CA ASN A 117 20.98 -6.54 8.69
C ASN A 117 19.67 -5.72 8.71
N GLN A 118 18.85 -5.87 9.75
CA GLN A 118 17.60 -5.11 9.91
C GLN A 118 17.87 -3.61 10.03
N LEU A 119 18.83 -3.23 10.88
CA LEU A 119 19.22 -1.84 11.09
C LEU A 119 19.78 -1.20 9.80
N ASN A 120 20.60 -1.93 9.05
CA ASN A 120 21.17 -1.43 7.79
C ASN A 120 20.08 -1.20 6.73
N ARG A 121 19.12 -2.12 6.61
CA ARG A 121 17.98 -1.97 5.70
C ARG A 121 17.15 -0.74 6.05
N LEU A 122 16.85 -0.56 7.33
CA LEU A 122 16.10 0.60 7.80
C LEU A 122 16.88 1.91 7.59
N LYS A 123 18.18 1.93 7.90
CA LYS A 123 19.06 3.09 7.68
C LYS A 123 19.13 3.49 6.21
N LEU A 124 19.27 2.52 5.31
CA LEU A 124 19.29 2.77 3.86
C LEU A 124 17.95 3.31 3.37
N MET A 125 16.83 2.72 3.82
CA MET A 125 15.50 3.22 3.50
C MET A 125 15.33 4.67 3.96
N LEU A 126 15.75 5.00 5.18
CA LEU A 126 15.65 6.35 5.74
C LEU A 126 16.60 7.35 5.05
N ALA A 127 17.80 6.92 4.65
CA ALA A 127 18.71 7.76 3.88
C ALA A 127 18.09 8.19 2.55
N VAL A 128 17.54 7.23 1.80
CA VAL A 128 16.81 7.50 0.55
C VAL A 128 15.59 8.39 0.82
N ALA A 129 14.85 8.14 1.90
CA ALA A 129 13.70 8.97 2.26
C ALA A 129 14.11 10.43 2.59
N LYS A 130 15.29 10.62 3.19
CA LYS A 130 15.84 11.94 3.52
C LYS A 130 16.35 12.67 2.28
N GLU A 131 17.02 11.97 1.37
CA GLU A 131 17.46 12.53 0.07
C GLU A 131 16.27 12.98 -0.78
N ARG A 132 15.14 12.28 -0.69
CA ARG A 132 13.91 12.59 -1.43
C ARG A 132 12.98 13.60 -0.72
N ARG A 133 13.36 14.18 0.44
CA ARG A 133 12.57 15.23 1.13
C ARG A 133 12.72 16.60 0.44
N PRO A 134 11.72 17.49 0.55
CA PRO A 134 11.51 18.53 -0.43
C PRO A 134 12.39 19.77 -0.24
N GLN A 135 13.39 19.90 -1.10
CA GLN A 135 13.50 21.09 -1.96
C GLN A 135 12.92 20.83 -3.37
N ASP A 136 12.53 19.59 -3.69
CA ASP A 136 12.07 19.14 -5.03
C ASP A 136 10.59 18.66 -5.09
N ALA A 137 9.74 19.06 -4.14
CA ALA A 137 8.33 18.61 -4.07
C ALA A 137 7.51 18.89 -5.34
N GLU A 138 7.80 19.97 -6.06
CA GLU A 138 7.01 20.41 -7.23
C GLU A 138 7.09 19.42 -8.42
N HIS A 139 8.16 18.61 -8.51
CA HIS A 139 8.30 17.63 -9.61
C HIS A 139 7.65 16.28 -9.32
N THR A 140 7.51 15.89 -8.06
CA THR A 140 6.97 14.57 -7.69
C THR A 140 5.44 14.54 -7.75
N GLU A 141 4.77 15.62 -7.32
CA GLU A 141 3.31 15.75 -7.44
C GLU A 141 2.85 15.74 -8.90
N ALA A 142 3.57 16.45 -9.79
CA ALA A 142 3.28 16.49 -11.22
C ALA A 142 3.51 15.15 -11.96
N GLN A 143 4.41 14.30 -11.46
CA GLN A 143 4.67 12.97 -12.03
C GLN A 143 3.72 11.89 -11.48
N MET A 144 3.34 11.95 -10.20
CA MET A 144 2.31 11.06 -9.63
C MET A 144 0.97 11.25 -10.33
N ASP A 145 0.58 12.50 -10.61
CA ASP A 145 -0.68 12.86 -11.27
C ASP A 145 -0.73 12.39 -12.76
N ARG A 146 0.44 12.13 -13.36
CA ARG A 146 0.58 11.49 -14.68
C ARG A 146 0.53 9.96 -14.62
N ALA A 147 1.14 9.33 -13.61
CA ALA A 147 1.15 7.87 -13.46
C ALA A 147 -0.24 7.31 -13.12
N VAL A 148 -1.05 8.05 -12.35
CA VAL A 148 -2.46 7.70 -12.08
C VAL A 148 -3.32 7.65 -13.36
N LYS A 149 -2.91 8.36 -14.44
CA LYS A 149 -3.61 8.43 -15.73
C LYS A 149 -3.20 7.36 -16.75
N LEU A 150 -2.50 6.30 -16.34
CA LEU A 150 -2.15 5.19 -17.25
C LEU A 150 -3.43 4.52 -17.80
N PRO A 151 -3.54 4.32 -19.13
CA PRO A 151 -4.71 3.70 -19.73
C PRO A 151 -4.82 2.24 -19.27
N LYS A 152 -6.04 1.82 -18.96
CA LYS A 152 -6.39 0.44 -18.59
C LYS A 152 -5.72 -0.54 -19.58
N LEU A 153 -4.74 -1.29 -19.10
CA LEU A 153 -4.18 -2.41 -19.85
C LEU A 153 -5.32 -3.41 -20.11
N ARG A 154 -5.51 -3.70 -21.40
CA ARG A 154 -6.54 -4.61 -21.94
C ARG A 154 -6.37 -6.03 -21.42
#